data_AF-A0A1E3W6Y4-F1
#
_entry.id   AF-A0A1E3W6Y4-F1
#
_cell.length_a   1.000
_cell.length_b   1.000
_cell.length_c   1.000
_cell.angle_alpha   90.00
_cell.angle_beta   90.00
_cell.angle_gamma   90.00
#
_symmetry.space_group_name_H-M   'P 1'
#
loop_
_entity.id
_entity.type
_entity.pdbx_description
1 polymer ?
#
loop_
_entity_poly.entity_id
_entity_poly.type
_entity_poly.pdbx_seq_one_letter_code
_entity_poly.pdbx_strand_id
1 'polypeptide(L)'
;MRVALGILACLCVTGTVLGTDRASAQTPTLLWEAKGLAQPESVLHDPVTDVLYVSNINGAVMGKDGNGFISRIKPDGTILERSWATGLNSPTGMGLHERTLYVADVDRLVVLSAGSGSIEKTYKANGAIFLTTWSSPKTAPSLSPTRP
;
A
#
# COMPACT_ATOMS: atom_id res chain seq x y z
N MET A 1 -9.68 -17.95 5.46
CA MET A 1 -10.14 -19.18 6.14
C MET A 1 -10.74 -18.79 7.49
N ARG A 2 -12.07 -18.72 7.58
CA ARG A 2 -12.78 -18.83 8.85
C ARG A 2 -13.41 -20.21 8.85
N VAL A 3 -12.96 -21.05 9.77
CA VAL A 3 -13.51 -22.38 10.01
C VAL A 3 -14.73 -22.21 10.90
N ALA A 4 -15.82 -22.89 10.57
CA ALA A 4 -16.82 -23.24 11.56
C ALA A 4 -17.34 -24.65 11.31
N LEU A 5 -17.54 -25.33 12.42
CA LEU A 5 -17.61 -26.77 12.68
C LEU A 5 -18.99 -27.35 12.35
N GLY A 6 -19.03 -28.57 11.81
CA GLY A 6 -20.25 -29.35 11.69
C GLY A 6 -19.95 -30.84 11.50
N ILE A 7 -20.19 -31.63 12.55
CA ILE A 7 -20.10 -33.10 12.56
C ILE A 7 -21.34 -33.68 11.87
N LEU A 8 -21.18 -34.61 10.92
CA LEU A 8 -22.13 -35.73 10.78
C LEU A 8 -21.54 -36.89 9.99
N ALA A 9 -21.60 -38.09 10.59
CA ALA A 9 -21.27 -39.36 9.98
C ALA A 9 -22.45 -39.89 9.15
N CYS A 10 -22.21 -40.37 7.92
CA CYS A 10 -22.95 -41.48 7.32
C CYS A 10 -22.20 -42.01 6.08
N LEU A 11 -22.05 -43.32 5.99
CA LEU A 11 -21.33 -44.06 4.95
C LEU A 11 -22.31 -44.48 3.84
N CYS A 12 -22.16 -43.92 2.63
CA CYS A 12 -22.76 -44.44 1.39
C CYS A 12 -21.77 -44.23 0.23
N VAL A 13 -21.41 -45.32 -0.47
CA VAL A 13 -20.57 -45.30 -1.67
C VAL A 13 -21.42 -44.90 -2.87
N THR A 14 -21.14 -43.76 -3.49
CA THR A 14 -21.56 -43.40 -4.86
C THR A 14 -20.59 -42.36 -5.44
N GLY A 15 -20.37 -42.43 -6.76
CA GLY A 15 -19.25 -41.84 -7.49
C GLY A 15 -18.84 -40.41 -7.15
N THR A 16 -17.54 -40.15 -7.26
CA THR A 16 -16.92 -38.84 -7.17
C THR A 16 -17.46 -37.95 -8.30
N VAL A 17 -18.54 -37.23 -8.02
CA VAL A 17 -18.82 -35.99 -8.73
C VAL A 17 -17.73 -35.02 -8.29
N LEU A 18 -16.80 -34.72 -9.20
CA LEU A 18 -15.93 -33.57 -9.08
C LEU A 18 -16.83 -32.33 -9.01
N GLY A 19 -17.15 -31.90 -7.78
CA GLY A 19 -17.81 -30.63 -7.54
C GLY A 19 -16.93 -29.54 -8.10
N THR A 20 -17.28 -29.02 -9.28
CA THR A 20 -16.75 -27.75 -9.75
C THR A 20 -17.38 -26.67 -8.88
N ASP A 21 -16.75 -26.35 -7.75
CA ASP A 21 -17.05 -25.12 -7.02
C ASP A 21 -16.75 -23.95 -7.97
N ARG A 22 -17.80 -23.48 -8.65
CA ARG A 22 -17.73 -22.24 -9.40
C ARG A 22 -17.57 -21.14 -8.36
N ALA A 23 -16.36 -20.59 -8.26
CA ALA A 23 -16.16 -19.31 -7.59
C ALA A 23 -17.13 -18.31 -8.22
N SER A 24 -18.15 -17.91 -7.45
CA SER A 24 -19.06 -16.85 -7.84
C SER A 24 -18.24 -15.56 -7.86
N ALA A 25 -17.93 -15.05 -9.05
CA ALA A 25 -17.31 -13.76 -9.21
C ALA A 25 -18.30 -12.70 -8.71
N GLN A 26 -18.09 -12.19 -7.50
CA GLN A 26 -18.83 -11.05 -7.00
C GLN A 26 -18.43 -9.83 -7.82
N THR A 27 -19.41 -9.15 -8.42
CA THR A 27 -19.17 -7.87 -9.09
C THR A 27 -18.82 -6.83 -8.01
N PRO A 28 -17.63 -6.21 -8.06
CA PRO A 28 -17.27 -5.17 -7.11
C PRO A 28 -18.25 -4.01 -7.27
N THR A 29 -18.84 -3.59 -6.15
CA THR A 29 -19.71 -2.40 -6.10
C THR A 29 -18.85 -1.20 -5.74
N LEU A 30 -19.00 -0.10 -6.48
CA LEU A 30 -18.34 1.16 -6.13
C LEU A 30 -18.91 1.67 -4.81
N LEU A 31 -18.07 1.75 -3.77
CA LEU A 31 -18.46 2.29 -2.47
C LEU A 31 -18.37 3.83 -2.46
N TRP A 32 -17.28 4.38 -2.98
CA TRP A 32 -17.05 5.82 -3.09
C TRP A 32 -15.92 6.11 -4.09
N GLU A 33 -15.80 7.38 -4.48
CA GLU A 33 -14.74 7.90 -5.33
C GLU A 33 -14.28 9.28 -4.78
N ALA A 34 -12.97 9.48 -4.66
CA ALA A 34 -12.40 10.78 -4.32
C ALA A 34 -11.98 11.53 -5.59
N LYS A 35 -12.52 12.74 -5.79
CA LYS A 35 -12.24 13.58 -6.96
C LYS A 35 -11.23 14.69 -6.64
N GLY A 36 -10.53 15.16 -7.67
CA GLY A 36 -9.54 16.23 -7.50
C GLY A 36 -8.21 15.76 -6.92
N LEU A 37 -7.80 14.52 -7.20
CA LEU A 37 -6.41 14.09 -7.05
C LEU A 37 -5.63 14.41 -8.33
N ALA A 38 -4.30 14.35 -8.28
CA ALA A 38 -3.43 14.73 -9.40
C ALA A 38 -2.63 13.53 -9.90
N GLN A 39 -3.24 12.74 -10.81
CA GLN A 39 -2.68 11.49 -11.32
C GLN A 39 -2.28 10.56 -10.16
N PRO A 40 -3.27 10.05 -9.40
CA PRO A 40 -3.00 9.18 -8.26
C PRO A 40 -2.50 7.80 -8.71
N GLU A 41 -1.46 7.28 -8.07
CA GLU A 41 -0.82 6.00 -8.46
C GLU A 41 -0.99 4.90 -7.43
N SER A 42 -0.75 5.20 -6.15
CA SER A 42 -0.79 4.22 -5.08
C SER A 42 -1.58 4.73 -3.88
N VAL A 43 -2.23 3.79 -3.19
CA VAL A 43 -2.92 4.03 -1.92
C VAL A 43 -2.36 3.10 -0.85
N LEU A 44 -2.12 3.64 0.34
CA LEU A 44 -1.64 2.90 1.50
C LEU A 44 -2.46 3.29 2.72
N HIS A 45 -3.04 2.30 3.41
CA HIS A 45 -3.78 2.53 4.65
C HIS A 45 -2.85 2.54 5.86
N ASP A 46 -2.98 3.57 6.67
CA ASP A 46 -2.44 3.66 8.02
C ASP A 46 -3.52 3.25 9.03
N PRO A 47 -3.44 2.02 9.59
CA PRO A 47 -4.46 1.53 10.52
C PRO A 47 -4.41 2.22 11.89
N VAL A 48 -3.32 2.95 12.22
CA VAL A 48 -3.19 3.63 13.52
C VAL A 48 -4.00 4.92 13.52
N THR A 49 -3.95 5.69 12.43
CA THR A 49 -4.68 6.96 12.31
C THR A 49 -5.96 6.86 11.49
N ASP A 50 -6.23 5.69 10.91
CA ASP A 50 -7.31 5.44 9.97
C ASP A 50 -7.31 6.42 8.79
N VAL A 51 -6.14 6.55 8.15
CA VAL A 51 -5.91 7.45 7.01
C VAL A 51 -5.37 6.66 5.83
N LEU A 52 -5.85 6.99 4.64
CA LEU A 52 -5.28 6.57 3.37
C LEU A 52 -4.26 7.62 2.90
N TYR A 53 -3.02 7.22 2.77
CA TYR A 53 -2.01 7.96 2.02
C TYR A 53 -2.17 7.67 0.55
N VAL A 54 -2.25 8.70 -0.29
CA VAL A 54 -2.35 8.55 -1.75
C VAL A 54 -1.22 9.31 -2.44
N SER A 55 -0.40 8.62 -3.23
CA SER A 55 0.66 9.25 -4.02
C SER A 55 0.09 9.89 -5.27
N ASN A 56 0.58 11.09 -5.61
CA ASN A 56 0.16 11.88 -6.76
C ASN A 56 1.40 12.28 -7.55
N ILE A 57 1.46 11.90 -8.83
CA ILE A 57 2.56 12.28 -9.71
C ILE A 57 2.53 13.77 -10.01
N ASN A 58 1.36 14.34 -10.28
CA ASN A 58 1.17 15.77 -10.57
C ASN A 58 2.01 16.33 -11.75
N GLY A 59 2.20 15.58 -12.83
CA GLY A 59 3.01 16.05 -13.94
C GLY A 59 3.40 14.93 -14.90
N ALA A 60 4.59 15.05 -15.48
CA ALA A 60 5.12 14.00 -16.34
C ALA A 60 5.45 12.73 -15.52
N VAL A 61 5.05 11.57 -16.02
CA VAL A 61 5.49 10.28 -15.47
C VAL A 61 7.02 10.24 -15.54
N MET A 62 7.68 9.90 -14.42
CA MET A 62 9.15 9.95 -14.27
C MET A 62 9.78 11.36 -14.32
N GLY A 63 8.97 12.41 -14.36
CA GLY A 63 9.43 13.79 -14.24
C GLY A 63 10.13 14.01 -12.90
N LYS A 64 11.24 14.75 -12.91
CA LYS A 64 12.01 15.15 -11.71
C LYS A 64 11.88 16.65 -11.46
N ASP A 65 10.64 17.10 -11.36
CA ASP A 65 10.25 18.52 -11.31
C ASP A 65 9.85 18.98 -9.89
N GLY A 66 9.79 18.08 -8.91
CA GLY A 66 9.49 18.39 -7.52
C GLY A 66 8.02 18.73 -7.24
N ASN A 67 7.11 18.51 -8.19
CA ASN A 67 5.69 18.87 -8.05
C ASN A 67 4.82 17.74 -7.46
N GLY A 68 5.34 16.51 -7.38
CA GLY A 68 4.66 15.36 -6.81
C GLY A 68 4.41 15.51 -5.31
N PHE A 69 3.36 14.85 -4.83
CA PHE A 69 2.93 14.95 -3.43
C PHE A 69 2.16 13.72 -2.94
N ILE A 70 2.02 13.60 -1.61
CA ILE A 70 1.14 12.63 -0.95
C ILE A 70 -0.09 13.35 -0.39
N SER A 71 -1.27 12.82 -0.67
CA SER A 71 -2.55 13.22 -0.06
C SER A 71 -2.87 12.37 1.15
N ARG A 72 -3.63 12.94 2.10
CA ARG A 72 -4.32 12.21 3.17
C ARG A 72 -5.81 12.20 2.91
N ILE A 73 -6.41 11.02 2.92
CA ILE A 73 -7.83 10.79 2.65
C ILE A 73 -8.38 9.86 3.73
N LYS A 74 -9.63 10.04 4.14
CA LYS A 74 -10.33 9.08 5.01
C LYS A 74 -10.75 7.83 4.22
N PRO A 75 -11.01 6.70 4.88
CA PRO A 75 -11.56 5.50 4.24
C PRO A 75 -12.96 5.66 3.62
N ASP A 76 -13.63 6.79 3.86
CA ASP A 76 -14.90 7.16 3.22
C ASP A 76 -14.73 8.01 1.94
N GLY A 77 -13.48 8.29 1.54
CA GLY A 77 -13.14 9.11 0.38
C GLY A 77 -13.01 10.62 0.66
N THR A 78 -13.27 11.07 1.89
CA THR A 78 -13.10 12.48 2.27
C THR A 78 -11.61 12.87 2.23
N ILE A 79 -11.26 13.85 1.41
CA ILE A 79 -9.90 14.40 1.37
C ILE A 79 -9.66 15.23 2.63
N LEU A 80 -8.76 14.77 3.49
CA LEU A 80 -8.32 15.51 4.67
C LEU A 80 -7.37 16.63 4.27
N GLU A 81 -6.39 16.28 3.44
CA GLU A 81 -5.39 17.22 2.98
C GLU A 81 -4.81 16.74 1.65
N ARG A 82 -4.99 17.55 0.61
CA ARG A 82 -4.62 17.16 -0.75
C ARG A 82 -3.10 17.06 -0.93
N SER A 83 -2.33 18.02 -0.45
CA SER A 83 -0.88 18.10 -0.68
C SER A 83 -0.14 18.13 0.65
N TRP A 84 -0.32 17.08 1.44
CA TRP A 84 0.19 16.98 2.82
C TRP A 84 1.71 16.81 2.88
N ALA A 85 2.29 15.99 2.01
CA ALA A 85 3.74 15.89 1.86
C ALA A 85 4.13 16.28 0.43
N THR A 86 5.02 17.26 0.28
CA THR A 86 5.39 17.87 -1.02
C THR A 86 6.91 17.79 -1.27
N GLY A 87 7.36 18.22 -2.46
CA GLY A 87 8.77 18.16 -2.85
C GLY A 87 9.22 16.80 -3.40
N LEU A 88 8.24 15.94 -3.75
CA LEU A 88 8.46 14.68 -4.45
C LEU A 88 8.45 14.91 -5.95
N ASN A 89 9.01 13.98 -6.72
CA ASN A 89 9.10 14.11 -8.17
C ASN A 89 7.87 13.48 -8.86
N SER A 90 7.85 12.15 -8.92
CA SER A 90 6.78 11.35 -9.51
C SER A 90 6.56 10.14 -8.58
N PRO A 91 6.03 10.37 -7.37
CA PRO A 91 5.93 9.34 -6.36
C PRO A 91 4.94 8.25 -6.78
N THR A 92 5.32 6.99 -6.58
CA THR A 92 4.50 5.84 -6.93
C THR A 92 4.22 5.00 -5.68
N GLY A 93 4.93 3.89 -5.50
CA GLY A 93 4.74 2.96 -4.40
C GLY A 93 5.09 3.56 -3.03
N MET A 94 4.33 3.16 -2.02
CA MET A 94 4.54 3.57 -0.64
C MET A 94 4.57 2.37 0.30
N GLY A 95 5.27 2.54 1.43
CA GLY A 95 5.27 1.60 2.53
C GLY A 95 5.33 2.30 3.88
N LEU A 96 4.61 1.79 4.86
CA LEU A 96 4.58 2.33 6.21
C LEU A 96 5.19 1.30 7.16
N HIS A 97 6.15 1.75 7.95
CA HIS A 97 6.68 0.99 9.08
C HIS A 97 6.74 1.92 10.29
N GLU A 98 6.04 1.55 11.36
CA GLU A 98 5.87 2.39 12.55
C GLU A 98 5.29 3.77 12.19
N ARG A 99 6.05 4.87 12.38
CA ARG A 99 5.67 6.24 11.96
C ARG A 99 6.54 6.75 10.81
N THR A 100 7.13 5.86 10.04
CA THR A 100 8.00 6.20 8.91
C THR A 100 7.37 5.73 7.61
N LEU A 101 7.11 6.68 6.71
CA LEU A 101 6.54 6.45 5.39
C LEU A 101 7.67 6.47 4.35
N TYR A 102 7.85 5.34 3.68
CA TYR A 102 8.81 5.14 2.60
C TYR A 102 8.12 5.35 1.28
N VAL A 103 8.66 6.21 0.43
CA VAL A 103 8.08 6.57 -0.86
C VAL A 103 9.09 6.29 -1.97
N ALA A 104 8.67 5.45 -2.91
CA ALA A 104 9.39 5.27 -4.16
C ALA A 104 9.15 6.48 -5.07
N ASP A 105 10.21 7.19 -5.43
CA ASP A 105 10.14 8.45 -6.16
C ASP A 105 11.19 8.49 -7.27
N VAL A 106 10.83 7.99 -8.45
CA VAL A 106 11.69 7.86 -9.63
C VAL A 106 12.96 7.03 -9.34
N ASP A 107 14.10 7.68 -9.10
CA ASP A 107 15.41 7.07 -8.86
C ASP A 107 15.88 7.22 -7.40
N ARG A 108 14.97 7.59 -6.51
CA ARG A 108 15.23 7.75 -5.07
C ARG A 108 14.16 7.11 -4.22
N LEU A 109 14.57 6.69 -3.02
CA LEU A 109 13.69 6.36 -1.91
C LEU A 109 13.65 7.57 -0.99
N VAL A 110 12.46 8.13 -0.78
CA VAL A 110 12.23 9.25 0.13
C VAL A 110 11.61 8.72 1.41
N VAL A 111 12.18 9.09 2.54
CA VAL A 111 11.69 8.73 3.87
C VAL A 111 11.01 9.95 4.48
N LEU A 112 9.73 9.82 4.75
CA LEU A 112 8.87 10.85 5.34
C LEU A 112 8.49 10.48 6.77
N SER A 113 8.38 11.50 7.62
CA SER A 113 7.67 11.35 8.89
C SER A 113 6.19 11.16 8.60
N ALA A 114 5.59 10.06 9.04
CA ALA A 114 4.15 9.85 8.87
C ALA A 114 3.32 10.84 9.71
N GLY A 115 3.90 11.46 10.74
CA GLY A 115 3.22 12.44 11.59
C GLY A 115 3.09 13.83 10.95
N SER A 116 4.16 14.30 10.32
CA SER A 116 4.24 15.67 9.76
C SER A 116 4.25 15.75 8.24
N GLY A 117 4.63 14.66 7.54
CA GLY A 117 4.83 14.66 6.09
C GLY A 117 6.19 15.22 5.67
N SER A 118 7.04 15.60 6.62
CA SER A 118 8.36 16.14 6.33
C SER A 118 9.33 15.08 5.83
N ILE A 119 10.15 15.42 4.84
CA ILE A 119 11.26 14.60 4.36
C ILE A 119 12.32 14.51 5.46
N GLU A 120 12.58 13.29 5.93
CA GLU A 120 13.63 13.00 6.91
C GLU A 120 14.93 12.59 6.23
N LYS A 121 14.84 11.73 5.20
CA LYS A 121 16.00 11.20 4.47
C LYS A 121 15.67 10.95 3.01
N THR A 122 16.70 10.98 2.15
CA THR A 122 16.61 10.57 0.75
C THR A 122 17.78 9.66 0.42
N TYR A 123 17.49 8.52 -0.21
CA TYR A 123 18.49 7.56 -0.67
C TYR A 123 18.41 7.43 -2.19
N LYS A 124 19.54 7.61 -2.89
CA LYS A 124 19.61 7.30 -4.32
C LYS A 124 19.56 5.80 -4.53
N ALA A 125 18.67 5.34 -5.40
CA ALA A 125 18.58 3.95 -5.82
C ALA A 125 19.46 3.76 -7.07
N ASN A 126 20.78 3.73 -6.89
CA ASN A 126 21.73 3.59 -7.99
C ASN A 126 21.46 2.28 -8.76
N GLY A 127 21.18 2.37 -10.06
CA GLY A 127 20.87 1.23 -10.92
C GLY A 127 19.40 0.81 -10.97
N ALA A 128 18.53 1.43 -10.15
CA ALA A 128 17.10 1.25 -10.31
C ALA A 128 16.60 2.07 -11.50
N ILE A 129 16.02 1.39 -12.49
CA ILE A 129 15.38 2.05 -13.64
C ILE A 129 14.02 2.64 -13.21
N PHE A 130 13.32 1.96 -12.28
CA PHE A 130 12.03 2.39 -11.74
C PHE A 130 11.71 1.63 -10.44
N LEU A 131 11.32 2.33 -9.37
CA LEU A 131 10.79 1.71 -8.16
C LEU A 131 9.28 1.97 -8.10
N THR A 132 8.46 0.92 -8.16
CA THR A 132 6.99 1.03 -8.24
C THR A 132 6.26 0.57 -7.00
N THR A 133 6.89 -0.28 -6.19
CA THR A 133 6.27 -0.87 -5.00
C THR A 133 7.30 -1.02 -3.89
N TRP A 134 6.86 -0.83 -2.64
CA TRP A 134 7.61 -1.25 -1.47
C TRP A 134 6.85 -2.40 -0.80
N SER A 135 7.60 -3.40 -0.33
CA SER A 135 7.06 -4.40 0.59
C SER A 135 8.04 -4.59 1.73
N SER A 136 7.52 -4.54 2.96
CA SER A 136 8.33 -4.87 4.14
C SER A 136 8.72 -6.35 4.08
N PRO A 137 9.96 -6.73 4.43
CA PRO A 137 10.35 -8.14 4.51
C PRO A 137 9.45 -8.87 5.53
N LYS A 138 8.90 -10.03 5.13
CA LYS A 138 7.92 -10.80 5.92
C LYS A 138 8.50 -11.51 7.16
N THR A 139 9.78 -11.35 7.46
CA THR A 139 10.42 -12.06 8.58
C THR A 139 11.40 -11.13 9.27
N ALA A 140 11.16 -10.84 10.55
CA ALA A 140 12.22 -10.32 11.41
C ALA A 140 13.35 -11.37 11.46
N PRO A 141 14.62 -11.00 11.28
CA PRO A 141 15.71 -11.92 11.57
C PRO A 141 15.62 -12.29 13.04
N SER A 142 15.38 -13.58 13.31
CA SER A 142 15.55 -14.18 14.63
C SER A 142 17.02 -14.05 15.01
N LEU A 143 17.39 -12.94 15.64
CA LEU A 143 18.64 -12.84 16.37
C LEU A 143 18.50 -13.73 17.60
N SER A 144 18.90 -14.99 17.45
CA SER A 144 19.20 -15.84 18.60
C SER A 144 20.41 -15.22 19.29
N PRO A 145 20.33 -14.90 20.60
CA PRO A 145 21.51 -14.47 21.32
C PRO A 145 22.43 -15.69 21.48
N THR A 146 23.52 -15.73 20.72
CA THR A 146 24.68 -16.53 21.10
C THR A 146 25.21 -15.95 22.41
N ARG A 147 24.88 -16.66 23.49
CA ARG A 147 25.34 -16.40 24.85
C ARG A 147 26.89 -16.46 24.89
N PRO A 148 27.59 -15.48 25.48
CA PRO A 148 28.96 -15.65 25.95
C PRO A 148 29.03 -16.51 27.22
#